data_AF-A0A9D5DUD4-F1
#
_entry.id   AF-A0A9D5DUD4-F1
#
_cell.length_a   1.000
_cell.length_b   1.000
_cell.length_c   1.000
_cell.angle_alpha   90.00
_cell.angle_beta   90.00
_cell.angle_gamma   90.00
#
_symmetry.space_group_name_H-M   'P 1'
#
loop_
_entity.id
_entity.type
_entity.pdbx_description
1 polymer ?
#
loop_
_entity_poly.entity_id
_entity_poly.type
_entity_poly.pdbx_seq_one_letter_code
_entity_poly.pdbx_strand_id
1 'polypeptide(L)'
;HMITPKTHFILQHDHGYADNINLTHLGGQGQAQWFGVNTHLYQDVLHDLSIGVRGEWFRDRDGFRVFQPGRVAAGTNADGNNQLHSFALHGAGASSMSTPADYYAVTIGANWKPAKRLKIDTKALQQFNVRPNIRYDRADSLTQAAYTPFGGQKDQVLFSMDFTLPF
;
A
#
# COMPACT_ATOMS: atom_id res chain seq x y z
N HIS A 1 5.89 -21.31 -0.63
CA HIS A 1 6.87 -22.34 -1.03
C HIS A 1 8.15 -22.17 -0.21
N MET A 2 8.79 -23.26 0.22
CA MET A 2 10.11 -23.20 0.86
C MET A 2 11.17 -23.53 -0.19
N ILE A 3 12.00 -22.54 -0.54
CA ILE A 3 13.13 -22.75 -1.46
C ILE A 3 14.24 -23.52 -0.73
N THR A 4 14.45 -23.16 0.55
CA THR A 4 15.29 -23.89 1.50
C THR A 4 14.56 -23.94 2.84
N PRO A 5 15.04 -24.71 3.85
CA PRO A 5 14.44 -24.70 5.19
C PRO A 5 14.40 -23.34 5.88
N LYS A 6 15.22 -22.37 5.42
CA LYS A 6 15.30 -21.01 5.97
C LYS A 6 14.88 -19.93 4.97
N THR A 7 14.55 -20.31 3.73
CA THR A 7 14.22 -19.38 2.66
C THR A 7 12.81 -19.64 2.18
N HIS A 8 11.92 -18.68 2.43
CA HIS A 8 10.50 -18.80 2.15
C HIS A 8 10.11 -17.84 1.05
N PHE A 9 9.43 -18.35 0.03
CA PHE A 9 8.92 -17.58 -1.07
C PHE A 9 7.40 -17.67 -1.15
N ILE A 10 6.74 -16.54 -1.32
CA ILE A 10 5.30 -16.43 -1.55
C ILE A 10 5.09 -15.67 -2.84
N LEU A 11 4.22 -16.21 -3.69
CA LEU A 11 3.69 -15.53 -4.86
C LEU A 11 2.17 -15.50 -4.68
N GLN A 12 1.59 -14.31 -4.82
CA GLN A 12 0.16 -14.07 -4.84
C GLN A 12 -0.18 -13.28 -6.10
N HIS A 13 -1.31 -13.62 -6.70
CA HIS A 13 -1.92 -12.86 -7.78
C HIS A 13 -3.38 -12.60 -7.45
N ASP A 14 -3.81 -11.37 -7.69
CA ASP A 14 -5.18 -10.92 -7.49
C ASP A 14 -5.74 -10.41 -8.81
N HIS A 15 -6.99 -10.77 -9.11
CA HIS A 15 -7.75 -10.18 -10.21
C HIS A 15 -9.15 -9.84 -9.69
N GLY A 16 -9.64 -8.65 -10.04
CA GLY A 16 -10.98 -8.23 -9.69
C GLY A 16 -11.62 -7.40 -10.80
N TYR A 17 -12.93 -7.34 -10.75
CA TYR A 17 -13.73 -6.54 -11.65
C TYR A 17 -14.94 -5.95 -10.93
N ALA A 18 -15.48 -4.87 -11.49
CA ALA A 18 -16.75 -4.30 -11.09
C ALA A 18 -17.55 -3.97 -12.35
N ASP A 19 -18.82 -4.37 -12.38
CA ASP A 19 -19.73 -4.12 -13.50
C ASP A 19 -20.77 -3.05 -13.14
N ASN A 20 -21.36 -2.43 -14.16
CA ASN A 20 -22.37 -1.37 -14.05
C ASN A 20 -21.93 -0.18 -13.17
N ILE A 21 -20.66 0.18 -13.24
CA ILE A 21 -20.09 1.31 -12.51
C ILE A 21 -20.00 2.54 -13.42
N ASN A 22 -20.05 3.73 -12.83
CA ASN A 22 -19.86 4.96 -13.57
C ASN A 22 -18.36 5.22 -13.78
N LEU A 23 -17.91 5.11 -15.03
CA LEU A 23 -16.57 5.41 -15.50
C LEU A 23 -16.64 6.65 -16.39
N THR A 24 -16.97 7.81 -15.81
CA THR A 24 -17.14 9.07 -16.57
C THR A 24 -15.94 9.38 -17.47
N HIS A 25 -14.72 9.06 -17.03
CA HIS A 25 -13.48 9.25 -17.81
C HIS A 25 -13.32 8.26 -18.98
N LEU A 26 -14.15 7.22 -19.06
CA LEU A 26 -14.22 6.24 -20.16
C LEU A 26 -15.55 6.34 -20.95
N GLY A 27 -16.32 7.41 -20.77
CA GLY A 27 -17.50 7.68 -21.58
C GLY A 27 -18.83 7.16 -21.04
N GLY A 28 -18.92 6.80 -19.75
CA GLY A 28 -20.19 6.51 -19.09
C GLY A 28 -20.17 5.25 -18.23
N GLN A 29 -21.28 4.52 -18.18
CA GLN A 29 -21.34 3.26 -17.45
C GLN A 29 -20.53 2.18 -18.16
N GLY A 30 -19.85 1.34 -17.38
CA GLY A 30 -19.06 0.24 -17.93
C GLY A 30 -18.53 -0.71 -16.86
N GLN A 31 -17.55 -1.50 -17.26
CA GLN A 31 -16.87 -2.48 -16.41
C GLN A 31 -15.45 -2.00 -16.12
N ALA A 32 -15.04 -2.01 -14.85
CA ALA A 32 -13.64 -1.85 -14.45
C ALA A 32 -13.00 -3.18 -14.13
N GLN A 33 -11.68 -3.26 -14.37
CA GLN A 33 -10.83 -4.36 -13.95
C GLN A 33 -9.57 -3.85 -13.28
N TRP A 34 -9.05 -4.67 -12.38
CA TRP A 34 -7.74 -4.48 -11.77
C TRP A 34 -7.07 -5.83 -11.54
N PHE A 35 -5.75 -5.80 -11.48
CA PHE A 35 -4.95 -6.99 -11.21
C PHE A 35 -3.69 -6.63 -10.44
N GLY A 36 -3.18 -7.58 -9.68
CA GLY A 36 -1.98 -7.39 -8.89
C GLY A 36 -1.16 -8.65 -8.79
N VAL A 37 0.14 -8.46 -8.63
CA VAL A 37 1.09 -9.51 -8.30
C VAL A 37 1.88 -9.05 -7.10
N ASN A 38 1.99 -9.94 -6.11
CA ASN A 38 2.77 -9.69 -4.91
C ASN A 38 3.72 -10.87 -4.66
N THR A 39 4.99 -10.56 -4.48
CA THR A 39 6.05 -11.52 -4.19
C THR A 39 6.70 -11.20 -2.87
N HIS A 40 6.87 -12.22 -2.03
CA HIS A 40 7.58 -12.09 -0.78
C HIS A 40 8.73 -13.10 -0.76
N LEU A 41 9.91 -12.64 -0.37
CA LEU A 41 11.05 -13.49 -0.08
C LEU A 41 11.52 -13.22 1.35
N TYR A 42 11.55 -14.28 2.16
CA TYR A 42 12.02 -14.21 3.55
C TYR A 42 13.21 -15.12 3.75
N GLN A 43 14.13 -14.67 4.59
CA GLN A 43 15.30 -15.42 5.01
C GLN A 43 15.39 -15.39 6.55
N ASP A 44 15.38 -16.57 7.16
CA ASP A 44 15.73 -16.73 8.56
C ASP A 44 17.25 -16.65 8.70
N VAL A 45 17.73 -15.54 9.28
CA VAL A 45 19.16 -15.27 9.47
C VAL A 45 19.62 -15.91 10.77
N LEU A 46 18.81 -15.77 11.82
CA LEU A 46 19.01 -16.35 13.14
C LEU A 46 17.69 -16.94 13.66
N HIS A 47 17.74 -17.65 14.80
CA HIS A 47 16.54 -18.21 15.43
C HIS A 47 15.56 -17.14 15.97
N ASP A 48 16.02 -15.89 16.05
CA ASP A 48 15.33 -14.72 16.60
C ASP A 48 15.28 -13.54 15.62
N LEU A 49 15.79 -13.71 14.40
CA LEU A 49 15.84 -12.67 13.36
C LEU A 49 15.57 -13.25 11.98
N SER A 50 14.51 -12.75 11.34
CA SER A 50 14.25 -12.95 9.92
C SER A 50 14.28 -11.62 9.19
N ILE A 51 14.73 -11.61 7.95
CA ILE A 51 14.65 -10.46 7.05
C ILE A 51 13.79 -10.81 5.85
N GLY A 52 13.19 -9.82 5.21
CA GLY A 52 12.38 -10.06 4.03
C GLY A 52 12.36 -8.88 3.07
N VAL A 53 12.12 -9.22 1.81
CA VAL A 53 11.80 -8.28 0.74
C VAL A 53 10.43 -8.63 0.19
N ARG A 54 9.61 -7.61 -0.05
CA ARG A 54 8.32 -7.71 -0.72
C ARG A 54 8.31 -6.83 -1.95
N GLY A 55 7.92 -7.39 -3.08
CA GLY A 55 7.66 -6.66 -4.32
C GLY A 55 6.18 -6.72 -4.65
N GLU A 56 5.59 -5.56 -4.92
CA GLU A 56 4.17 -5.43 -5.27
C GLU A 56 4.07 -4.68 -6.61
N TRP A 57 3.24 -5.20 -7.49
CA TRP A 57 2.72 -4.49 -8.64
C TRP A 57 1.21 -4.60 -8.65
N PHE A 58 0.53 -3.49 -8.86
CA PHE A 58 -0.92 -3.42 -8.93
C PHE A 58 -1.33 -2.49 -10.07
N ARG A 59 -2.15 -2.99 -10.99
CA ARG A 59 -2.77 -2.18 -12.04
C ARG A 59 -4.23 -1.95 -11.72
N ASP A 60 -4.59 -0.69 -11.64
CA ASP A 60 -5.97 -0.23 -11.72
C ASP A 60 -6.24 0.22 -13.16
N ARG A 61 -6.64 -0.73 -14.03
CA ARG A 61 -6.66 -0.51 -15.48
C ARG A 61 -7.63 0.59 -15.87
N ASP A 62 -8.79 0.58 -15.23
CA ASP A 62 -9.90 1.47 -15.58
C ASP A 62 -10.06 2.58 -14.53
N GLY A 63 -9.14 2.70 -13.56
CA GLY A 63 -9.13 3.77 -12.58
C GLY A 63 -10.36 3.77 -11.69
N PHE A 64 -10.69 2.64 -11.10
CA PHE A 64 -11.87 2.48 -10.22
C PHE A 64 -11.52 1.91 -8.84
N ARG A 65 -10.36 1.28 -8.68
CA ARG A 65 -10.01 0.59 -7.44
C ARG A 65 -9.24 1.48 -6.47
N VAL A 66 -8.41 2.39 -6.97
CA VAL A 66 -7.52 3.24 -6.16
C VAL A 66 -7.98 4.69 -6.25
N PHE A 67 -8.71 5.10 -5.23
CA PHE A 67 -9.12 6.49 -5.05
C PHE A 67 -8.13 7.25 -4.19
N GLN A 68 -8.24 8.57 -4.24
CA GLN A 68 -7.68 9.45 -3.23
C GLN A 68 -8.06 9.00 -1.80
N PRO A 69 -7.24 9.32 -0.78
CA PRO A 69 -7.56 8.98 0.60
C PRO A 69 -8.97 9.41 0.99
N GLY A 70 -9.71 8.57 1.71
CA GLY A 70 -11.12 8.81 2.05
C GLY A 70 -11.40 10.15 2.76
N ARG A 71 -10.39 10.76 3.40
CA ARG A 71 -10.48 12.12 3.96
C ARG A 71 -10.83 13.18 2.91
N VAL A 72 -10.46 12.99 1.64
CA VAL A 72 -10.78 13.94 0.57
C VAL A 72 -12.28 13.98 0.35
N ALA A 73 -12.91 12.81 0.19
CA ALA A 73 -14.37 12.69 0.10
C ALA A 73 -15.07 13.21 1.36
N ALA A 74 -14.60 12.81 2.54
CA ALA A 74 -15.21 13.19 3.82
C ALA A 74 -15.09 14.69 4.13
N GLY A 75 -14.07 15.35 3.58
CA GLY A 75 -13.84 16.79 3.72
C GLY A 75 -14.49 17.64 2.63
N THR A 76 -15.23 17.04 1.69
CA THR A 76 -15.88 17.75 0.58
C THR A 76 -17.18 18.42 1.06
N ASN A 77 -17.32 19.72 0.82
CA ASN A 77 -18.53 20.51 1.06
C ASN A 77 -18.90 21.33 -0.18
N ALA A 78 -20.19 21.62 -0.33
CA ALA A 78 -20.68 22.57 -1.32
C ALA A 78 -20.56 24.01 -0.77
N ASP A 79 -20.09 24.94 -1.60
CA ASP A 79 -20.20 26.37 -1.30
C ASP A 79 -21.61 26.92 -1.63
N GLY A 80 -21.82 28.22 -1.38
CA GLY A 80 -23.08 28.91 -1.67
C GLY A 80 -23.48 28.91 -3.17
N ASN A 81 -22.58 28.51 -4.07
CA ASN A 81 -22.79 28.39 -5.51
C ASN A 81 -22.87 26.92 -5.97
N ASN A 82 -23.03 25.97 -5.03
CA ASN A 82 -23.10 24.54 -5.26
C ASN A 82 -21.84 23.94 -5.92
N GLN A 83 -20.68 24.57 -5.75
CA GLN A 83 -19.38 24.02 -6.15
C GLN A 83 -18.79 23.19 -5.01
N LEU A 84 -18.20 22.03 -5.34
CA LEU A 84 -17.61 21.11 -4.37
C LEU A 84 -16.14 21.43 -4.10
N HIS A 85 -15.81 21.67 -2.83
CA HIS A 85 -14.44 21.94 -2.37
C HIS A 85 -14.06 21.00 -1.23
N SER A 86 -12.83 20.50 -1.21
CA SER A 86 -12.35 19.63 -0.12
C SER A 86 -11.38 20.36 0.81
N PHE A 87 -11.72 20.43 2.10
CA PHE A 87 -10.82 20.97 3.13
C PHE A 87 -9.53 20.15 3.26
N ALA A 88 -9.56 18.86 2.92
CA ALA A 88 -8.38 18.00 2.89
C ALA A 88 -7.40 18.31 1.75
N LEU A 89 -7.81 19.16 0.81
CA LEU A 89 -7.00 19.68 -0.30
C LEU A 89 -6.83 21.22 -0.21
N HIS A 90 -6.87 21.77 1.00
CA HIS A 90 -6.73 23.22 1.23
C HIS A 90 -7.79 24.06 0.49
N GLY A 91 -9.00 23.52 0.35
CA GLY A 91 -10.11 24.21 -0.32
C GLY A 91 -10.08 24.13 -1.84
N ALA A 92 -9.20 23.32 -2.44
CA ALA A 92 -9.23 23.05 -3.87
C ALA A 92 -10.54 22.31 -4.25
N GLY A 93 -11.03 22.61 -5.46
CA GLY A 93 -12.18 21.91 -6.04
C GLY A 93 -11.83 20.45 -6.29
N ALA A 94 -12.49 19.53 -5.57
CA ALA A 94 -12.28 18.11 -5.81
C ALA A 94 -13.47 17.25 -5.35
N SER A 95 -13.87 16.38 -6.27
CA SER A 95 -14.50 15.10 -5.93
C SER A 95 -13.40 14.09 -5.64
N SER A 96 -13.65 13.05 -4.84
CA SER A 96 -12.69 11.95 -4.66
C SER A 96 -12.44 11.26 -6.00
N MET A 97 -11.28 11.50 -6.60
CA MET A 97 -10.94 10.99 -7.93
C MET A 97 -10.08 9.73 -7.86
N SER A 98 -10.19 8.92 -8.90
CA SER A 98 -9.30 7.81 -9.22
C SER A 98 -8.77 8.02 -10.64
N THR A 99 -7.59 7.47 -10.93
CA THR A 99 -6.95 7.59 -12.23
C THR A 99 -6.46 6.21 -12.65
N PRO A 100 -6.69 5.78 -13.90
CA PRO A 100 -6.04 4.59 -14.46
C PRO A 100 -4.53 4.63 -14.26
N ALA A 101 -3.97 3.66 -13.54
CA ALA A 101 -2.56 3.68 -13.14
C ALA A 101 -1.99 2.30 -12.81
N ASP A 102 -0.66 2.20 -12.96
CA ASP A 102 0.17 1.19 -12.35
C ASP A 102 0.77 1.70 -11.04
N TYR A 103 0.76 0.86 -10.03
CA TYR A 103 1.36 1.09 -8.72
C TYR A 103 2.41 0.02 -8.46
N TYR A 104 3.56 0.45 -7.97
CA TYR A 104 4.69 -0.41 -7.66
C TYR A 104 5.11 -0.15 -6.22
N ALA A 105 5.45 -1.20 -5.48
CA ALA A 105 6.10 -1.06 -4.19
C ALA A 105 7.20 -2.08 -4.00
N VAL A 106 8.27 -1.66 -3.33
CA VAL A 106 9.29 -2.55 -2.80
C VAL A 106 9.46 -2.24 -1.32
N THR A 107 9.30 -3.26 -0.49
CA THR A 107 9.49 -3.16 0.96
C THR A 107 10.62 -4.08 1.38
N ILE A 108 11.54 -3.57 2.18
CA ILE A 108 12.52 -4.37 2.92
C ILE A 108 12.22 -4.24 4.41
N GLY A 109 12.27 -5.35 5.14
CA GLY A 109 11.95 -5.35 6.55
C GLY A 109 12.61 -6.48 7.31
N ALA A 110 12.51 -6.40 8.64
CA ALA A 110 12.98 -7.42 9.55
C ALA A 110 11.89 -7.82 10.54
N ASN A 111 12.03 -9.02 11.09
CA ASN A 111 11.23 -9.55 12.18
C ASN A 111 12.19 -10.00 13.28
N TRP A 112 12.27 -9.25 14.37
CA TRP A 112 13.33 -9.41 15.37
C TRP A 112 12.77 -9.59 16.78
N LYS A 113 13.29 -10.58 17.51
CA LYS A 113 12.98 -10.88 18.91
C LYS A 113 14.15 -10.51 19.83
N PRO A 114 14.32 -9.22 20.20
CA PRO A 114 15.52 -8.75 20.89
C PRO A 114 15.71 -9.35 22.29
N ALA A 115 14.63 -9.66 23.00
CA ALA A 115 14.73 -10.25 24.34
C ALA A 115 15.39 -11.64 24.32
N LYS A 116 15.14 -12.43 23.27
CA LYS A 116 15.84 -13.72 23.07
C LYS A 116 17.32 -13.49 22.82
N ARG A 117 17.66 -12.49 21.99
CA ARG A 117 19.04 -12.12 21.68
C ARG A 117 19.83 -11.71 22.92
N LEU A 118 19.20 -10.91 23.77
CA LEU A 118 19.78 -10.34 24.99
C LEU A 118 19.65 -11.26 26.21
N LYS A 119 19.09 -12.46 26.05
CA LYS A 119 18.87 -13.45 27.13
C LYS A 119 18.11 -12.89 28.33
N ILE A 120 17.11 -12.06 28.07
CA ILE A 120 16.26 -11.49 29.13
C ILE A 120 15.29 -12.58 29.59
N ASP A 121 15.32 -12.91 30.89
CA ASP A 121 14.66 -14.10 31.44
C ASP A 121 13.18 -13.90 31.81
N THR A 122 12.59 -12.78 31.36
CA THR A 122 11.17 -12.51 31.55
C THR A 122 10.36 -13.17 30.44
N LYS A 123 9.51 -14.15 30.80
CA LYS A 123 8.66 -14.88 29.84
C LYS A 123 7.86 -13.98 28.90
N ALA A 124 7.30 -12.88 29.42
CA ALA A 124 6.57 -11.89 28.62
C ALA A 124 7.46 -11.22 27.56
N LEU A 125 8.70 -10.88 27.92
CA LEU A 125 9.63 -10.22 27.00
C LEU A 125 10.14 -11.18 25.92
N GLN A 126 10.19 -12.50 26.15
CA GLN A 126 10.68 -13.45 25.13
C GLN A 126 9.81 -13.54 23.87
N GLN A 127 8.54 -13.10 23.93
CA GLN A 127 7.68 -12.98 22.74
C GLN A 127 7.62 -11.55 22.19
N PHE A 128 8.28 -10.59 22.84
CA PHE A 128 8.42 -9.25 22.32
C PHE A 128 9.09 -9.29 20.94
N ASN A 129 8.43 -8.66 19.98
CA ASN A 129 8.81 -8.70 18.59
C ASN A 129 8.78 -7.30 17.99
N VAL A 130 9.82 -6.94 17.25
CA VAL A 130 9.97 -5.63 16.59
C VAL A 130 10.10 -5.84 15.09
N ARG A 131 9.37 -5.04 14.31
CA ARG A 131 9.30 -5.15 12.86
C ARG A 131 9.54 -3.80 12.18
N PRO A 132 10.81 -3.42 11.95
CA PRO A 132 11.11 -2.25 11.14
C PRO A 132 10.93 -2.58 9.65
N ASN A 133 10.40 -1.63 8.87
CA ASN A 133 10.24 -1.73 7.43
C ASN A 133 10.56 -0.40 6.75
N ILE A 134 11.23 -0.48 5.60
CA ILE A 134 11.43 0.61 4.65
C ILE A 134 10.69 0.23 3.38
N ARG A 135 9.86 1.15 2.87
CA ARG A 135 9.05 0.94 1.68
C ARG A 135 9.28 2.07 0.68
N TYR A 136 9.50 1.71 -0.57
CA TYR A 136 9.45 2.61 -1.72
C TYR A 136 8.16 2.35 -2.47
N ASP A 137 7.42 3.41 -2.80
CA ASP A 137 6.24 3.37 -3.66
C ASP A 137 6.46 4.22 -4.89
N ARG A 138 5.89 3.79 -6.02
CA ARG A 138 5.81 4.56 -7.25
C ARG A 138 4.47 4.36 -7.92
N ALA A 139 3.96 5.40 -8.56
CA ALA A 139 2.75 5.32 -9.35
C ALA A 139 2.93 5.98 -10.72
N ASP A 140 2.46 5.32 -11.78
CA ASP A 140 2.52 5.82 -13.15
C ASP A 140 1.11 5.70 -13.78
N SER A 141 0.59 6.82 -14.29
CA SER A 141 -0.73 6.80 -14.93
C SER A 141 -0.68 6.18 -16.33
N LEU A 142 -1.76 5.49 -16.68
CA LEU A 142 -1.99 4.90 -18.00
C LEU A 142 -2.54 5.91 -19.01
N THR A 143 -3.08 7.04 -18.54
CA THR A 143 -3.82 7.99 -19.38
C THR A 143 -3.33 9.43 -19.27
N GLN A 144 -2.60 9.78 -18.22
CA GLN A 144 -2.16 11.16 -17.95
C GLN A 144 -0.63 11.27 -17.89
N ALA A 145 -0.08 12.33 -18.51
CA ALA A 145 1.36 12.58 -18.50
C ALA A 145 1.89 12.95 -17.09
N ALA A 146 1.08 13.69 -16.33
CA ALA A 146 1.38 14.08 -14.95
C ALA A 146 0.43 13.37 -13.99
N TYR A 147 0.96 12.45 -13.19
CA TYR A 147 0.25 11.78 -12.11
C TYR A 147 1.16 11.71 -10.89
N THR A 148 0.80 12.43 -9.82
CA THR A 148 1.66 12.67 -8.67
C THR A 148 0.92 12.46 -7.34
N PRO A 149 0.51 11.22 -7.04
CA PRO A 149 -0.38 10.93 -5.91
C PRO A 149 0.27 11.13 -4.53
N PHE A 150 1.59 11.28 -4.46
CA PHE A 150 2.33 11.40 -3.21
C PHE A 150 2.68 12.86 -2.91
N GLY A 151 1.65 13.70 -2.75
CA GLY A 151 1.83 15.11 -2.38
C GLY A 151 2.60 15.93 -3.44
N GLY A 152 2.35 15.67 -4.73
CA GLY A 152 3.04 16.34 -5.83
C GLY A 152 4.23 15.56 -6.38
N GLN A 153 4.52 14.35 -5.86
CA GLN A 153 5.55 13.44 -6.37
C GLN A 153 4.97 12.15 -6.96
N LYS A 154 5.74 11.52 -7.86
CA LYS A 154 5.43 10.19 -8.46
C LYS A 154 5.79 9.02 -7.57
N ASP A 155 6.66 9.26 -6.60
CA ASP A 155 7.19 8.27 -5.69
C ASP A 155 7.33 8.80 -4.26
N GLN A 156 7.42 7.88 -3.30
CA GLN A 156 7.65 8.17 -1.88
C GLN A 156 8.46 7.06 -1.22
N VAL A 157 9.15 7.42 -0.13
CA VAL A 157 9.82 6.46 0.77
C VAL A 157 9.19 6.56 2.15
N LEU A 158 8.82 5.43 2.74
CA LEU A 158 8.25 5.33 4.07
C LEU A 158 9.15 4.51 4.98
N PHE A 159 9.31 5.00 6.19
CA PHE A 159 9.90 4.28 7.30
C PHE A 159 8.79 3.93 8.28
N SER A 160 8.72 2.68 8.71
CA SER A 160 7.73 2.21 9.66
C SER A 160 8.35 1.22 10.62
N MET A 161 7.78 1.17 11.82
CA MET A 161 8.15 0.20 12.83
C MET A 161 6.92 -0.08 13.67
N ASP A 162 6.66 -1.36 13.88
CA ASP A 162 5.66 -1.81 14.84
C ASP A 162 6.28 -2.85 15.76
N PHE A 163 5.60 -3.09 16.89
CA PHE A 163 6.00 -4.11 17.83
C PHE A 163 4.79 -4.85 18.39
N THR A 164 5.03 -6.07 18.86
CA THR A 164 4.03 -6.86 19.60
C THR A 164 4.58 -7.19 20.97
N LEU A 165 3.80 -6.87 22.01
CA LEU A 165 4.09 -7.18 23.39
C LEU A 165 2.95 -8.06 23.94
N PRO A 166 3.20 -9.31 24.33
CA PRO A 166 2.20 -10.10 25.04
C PRO A 166 2.02 -9.57 26.47
N PHE A 167 0.79 -9.60 26.97
CA PHE A 167 0.44 -9.30 28.35
C PHE A 167 -0.34 -10.46 28.97
#